data_AF-A0A8S3HQN7-F1
#
_entry.id   AF-A0A8S3HQN7-F1
#
_cell.length_a   1.000
_cell.length_b   1.000
_cell.length_c   1.000
_cell.angle_alpha   90.00
_cell.angle_beta   90.00
_cell.angle_gamma   90.00
#
_symmetry.space_group_name_H-M   'P 1'
#
loop_
_entity.id
_entity.type
_entity.pdbx_description
1 polymer ?
#
loop_
_entity_poly.entity_id
_entity_poly.type
_entity_poly.pdbx_seq_one_letter_code
_entity_poly.pdbx_strand_id
1 'polypeptide(L)'
;MNSDHRVIALIDMDCFYVQVEQRLQPEFLGKPCGVAQYYTWKGGGLIAVNYEARDFGVKRGMRGEQAKELCPDVHVFHVQEVNGKANLT
;
A
#
# COMPACT_ATOMS: atom_id res chain seq x y z
N MET A 1 -34.45 6.20 28.01
CA MET A 1 -34.08 7.27 27.05
C MET A 1 -33.51 6.58 25.83
N ASN A 2 -34.24 6.69 24.72
CA ASN A 2 -34.14 5.81 23.56
C ASN A 2 -32.96 6.20 22.66
N SER A 3 -32.10 5.27 22.24
CA SER A 3 -30.96 5.55 21.35
C SER A 3 -31.35 5.57 19.85
N ASP A 4 -32.61 5.85 19.52
CA ASP A 4 -33.24 5.43 18.26
C ASP A 4 -33.12 6.42 17.08
N HIS A 5 -32.24 7.43 17.16
CA HIS A 5 -32.03 8.37 16.04
C HIS A 5 -30.55 8.64 15.76
N ARG A 6 -29.74 7.62 15.52
CA ARG A 6 -28.36 7.78 15.02
C ARG A 6 -28.22 7.19 13.63
N VAL A 7 -27.69 7.99 12.71
CA VAL A 7 -27.14 7.52 11.43
C VAL A 7 -25.63 7.57 11.57
N ILE A 8 -24.97 6.42 11.42
CA ILE A 8 -23.52 6.26 11.61
C ILE A 8 -22.92 5.88 10.26
N ALA A 9 -21.87 6.59 9.84
CA ALA A 9 -21.08 6.28 8.67
C ALA A 9 -19.62 6.06 9.06
N LEU A 10 -18.95 5.15 8.36
CA LEU A 10 -17.52 4.91 8.43
C LEU A 10 -16.94 5.19 7.05
N ILE A 11 -15.89 6.01 7.01
CA ILE A 11 -15.14 6.31 5.80
C ILE A 11 -13.76 5.68 5.96
N ASP A 12 -13.43 4.78 5.04
CA ASP A 12 -12.12 4.15 4.94
C ASP A 12 -11.53 4.48 3.57
N MET A 13 -10.25 4.81 3.53
CA MET A 13 -9.59 5.20 2.30
C MET A 13 -9.10 3.96 1.55
N ASP A 14 -9.49 3.86 0.29
CA ASP A 14 -9.04 2.81 -0.61
C ASP A 14 -7.52 2.78 -0.73
N CYS A 15 -6.91 1.62 -0.43
CA CYS A 15 -5.46 1.37 -0.54
C CYS A 15 -4.58 2.57 -0.10
N PHE A 16 -4.93 3.21 1.02
CA PHE A 16 -4.52 4.56 1.40
C PHE A 16 -3.09 4.97 1.06
N TYR A 17 -2.08 4.21 1.53
CA TYR A 17 -0.68 4.58 1.29
C TYR A 17 -0.27 4.53 -0.18
N VAL A 18 -0.88 3.65 -1.00
CA VAL A 18 -0.63 3.66 -2.44
C VAL A 18 -1.22 4.93 -3.08
N GLN A 19 -2.41 5.37 -2.66
CA GLN A 19 -2.99 6.62 -3.17
C GLN A 19 -2.17 7.85 -2.78
N VAL A 20 -1.56 7.86 -1.60
CA VAL A 20 -0.64 8.94 -1.20
C VAL A 20 0.55 9.01 -2.16
N GLU A 21 1.19 7.87 -2.45
CA GLU A 21 2.33 7.80 -3.38
C GLU A 21 1.93 8.14 -4.82
N GLN A 22 0.79 7.63 -5.30
CA GLN A 22 0.28 7.95 -6.65
C GLN A 22 -0.08 9.43 -6.79
N ARG A 23 -0.51 10.11 -5.70
CA ARG A 23 -0.71 11.56 -5.72
C ARG A 23 0.61 12.32 -5.86
N LEU A 24 1.68 11.83 -5.24
CA LEU A 24 3.03 12.41 -5.34
C LEU A 24 3.71 12.09 -6.67
N GLN A 25 3.37 10.93 -7.27
CA GLN A 25 3.94 10.41 -8.51
C GLN A 25 2.79 9.97 -9.46
N PRO A 26 2.11 10.94 -10.13
CA PRO A 26 0.91 10.68 -10.93
C PRO A 26 1.09 9.68 -12.08
N GLU A 27 2.32 9.46 -12.54
CA GLU A 27 2.65 8.46 -13.56
C GLU A 27 2.34 7.03 -13.15
N PHE A 28 2.08 6.77 -11.85
CA PHE A 28 1.69 5.45 -11.32
C PHE A 28 0.19 5.28 -11.13
N LEU A 29 -0.64 6.29 -11.46
CA LEU A 29 -2.09 6.14 -11.46
C LEU A 29 -2.52 5.04 -12.44
N GLY A 30 -3.40 4.14 -11.98
CA GLY A 30 -3.90 3.02 -12.78
C GLY A 30 -2.89 1.90 -13.05
N LYS A 31 -1.70 1.92 -12.41
CA LYS A 31 -0.66 0.88 -12.56
C LYS A 31 -0.59 -0.02 -11.33
N PRO A 32 -0.21 -1.30 -11.45
CA PRO A 32 -0.03 -2.18 -10.29
C PRO A 32 1.03 -1.61 -9.35
N CYS A 33 0.65 -1.33 -8.10
CA CYS A 33 1.48 -0.66 -7.12
C CYS A 33 1.34 -1.27 -5.71
N GLY A 34 2.43 -1.23 -4.95
CA GLY A 34 2.46 -1.56 -3.53
C GLY A 34 3.36 -0.60 -2.76
N VAL A 35 3.15 -0.51 -1.44
CA VAL A 35 4.04 0.23 -0.52
C VAL A 35 4.68 -0.77 0.43
N ALA A 36 6.00 -0.77 0.54
CA ALA A 36 6.78 -1.62 1.42
C ALA A 36 7.48 -0.82 2.53
N GLN A 37 7.67 -1.47 3.68
CA GLN A 37 8.62 -1.00 4.71
C GLN A 37 9.93 -1.76 4.60
N TYR A 38 11.02 -1.00 4.77
CA TYR A 38 12.39 -1.47 4.58
C TYR A 38 12.65 -2.00 3.17
N TYR A 39 13.90 -2.34 2.88
CA TYR A 39 14.28 -2.90 1.58
C TYR A 39 15.18 -4.13 1.68
N THR A 40 16.15 -4.10 2.60
CA THR A 40 17.28 -5.07 2.65
C THR A 40 16.87 -6.53 2.78
N TRP A 41 15.73 -6.82 3.41
CA TRP A 41 15.20 -8.19 3.50
C TRP A 41 14.10 -8.43 2.48
N LYS A 42 14.48 -9.09 1.38
CA LYS A 42 13.58 -9.55 0.30
C LYS A 42 12.72 -8.46 -0.35
N GLY A 43 13.26 -7.26 -0.52
CA GLY A 43 12.54 -6.11 -1.09
C GLY A 43 11.49 -5.50 -0.15
N GLY A 44 11.60 -5.74 1.16
CA GLY A 44 10.70 -5.16 2.16
C GLY A 44 9.37 -5.90 2.30
N GLY A 45 8.61 -5.56 3.35
CA GLY A 45 7.27 -6.12 3.59
C GLY A 45 6.18 -5.17 3.10
N LEU A 46 5.29 -5.64 2.22
CA LEU A 46 4.17 -4.84 1.71
C LEU A 46 3.16 -4.52 2.81
N ILE A 47 2.88 -3.23 3.00
CA ILE A 47 1.92 -2.70 3.96
C ILE A 47 0.64 -2.19 3.28
N ALA A 48 0.69 -1.84 1.99
CA ALA A 48 -0.46 -1.46 1.18
C ALA A 48 -0.28 -1.97 -0.26
N VAL A 49 -1.39 -2.29 -0.93
CA VAL A 49 -1.44 -2.80 -2.31
C VAL A 49 -2.70 -2.25 -2.97
N ASN A 50 -2.62 -1.70 -4.18
CA ASN A 50 -3.78 -1.22 -4.93
C ASN A 50 -4.52 -2.36 -5.65
N TYR A 51 -5.69 -2.03 -6.21
CA TYR A 51 -6.56 -2.99 -6.85
C TYR A 51 -5.91 -3.65 -8.06
N GLU A 52 -5.20 -2.89 -8.89
CA GLU A 52 -4.51 -3.39 -10.08
C GLU A 52 -3.46 -4.45 -9.73
N ALA A 53 -2.71 -4.28 -8.63
CA ALA A 53 -1.77 -5.32 -8.18
C ALA A 53 -2.46 -6.52 -7.52
N ARG A 54 -3.60 -6.32 -6.84
CA ARG A 54 -4.39 -7.41 -6.24
C ARG A 54 -4.94 -8.36 -7.29
N ASP A 55 -5.24 -7.89 -8.50
CA ASP A 55 -5.72 -8.73 -9.61
C ASP A 55 -4.68 -9.77 -10.05
N PHE A 56 -3.39 -9.48 -9.86
CA PHE A 56 -2.28 -10.43 -10.06
C PHE A 56 -2.02 -11.33 -8.85
N GLY A 57 -2.82 -11.20 -7.78
CA GLY A 57 -2.67 -11.98 -6.55
C GLY A 57 -1.68 -11.40 -5.53
N VAL A 58 -1.18 -10.17 -5.74
CA VAL A 58 -0.31 -9.48 -4.77
C VAL A 58 -1.12 -9.11 -3.53
N LYS A 59 -0.58 -9.40 -2.33
CA LYS A 59 -1.27 -9.20 -1.05
C LYS A 59 -0.41 -8.44 -0.05
N ARG A 60 -1.06 -7.73 0.87
CA ARG A 60 -0.41 -7.17 2.05
C ARG A 60 0.29 -8.29 2.83
N GLY A 61 1.48 -8.00 3.36
CA GLY A 61 2.33 -8.94 4.07
C GLY A 61 3.28 -9.75 3.18
N MET A 62 3.08 -9.76 1.86
CA MET A 62 4.07 -10.32 0.93
C MET A 62 5.36 -9.49 0.95
N ARG A 63 6.45 -10.15 0.58
CA ARG A 63 7.73 -9.49 0.32
C ARG A 63 7.72 -8.84 -1.06
N GLY A 64 8.51 -7.77 -1.23
CA GLY A 64 8.63 -7.08 -2.53
C GLY A 64 9.06 -8.02 -3.66
N GLU A 65 9.98 -8.95 -3.38
CA GLU A 65 10.39 -9.98 -4.35
C GLU A 65 9.22 -10.90 -4.75
N GLN A 66 8.43 -11.37 -3.79
CA GLN A 66 7.26 -12.22 -4.06
C GLN A 66 6.19 -11.47 -4.87
N ALA A 67 6.02 -10.17 -4.61
CA ALA A 67 5.11 -9.34 -5.40
C ALA A 67 5.59 -9.21 -6.85
N LYS A 68 6.90 -9.06 -7.07
CA LYS A 68 7.52 -9.02 -8.40
C LYS A 68 7.44 -10.35 -9.15
N GLU A 69 7.49 -11.48 -8.44
CA GLU A 69 7.27 -12.80 -9.06
C GLU A 69 5.84 -12.95 -9.60
N LEU A 70 4.83 -12.45 -8.87
CA LEU A 70 3.42 -12.52 -9.28
C LEU A 70 3.06 -11.47 -10.33
N CYS A 71 3.63 -10.27 -10.22
CA CYS A 71 3.38 -9.14 -11.10
C CYS A 71 4.72 -8.46 -11.42
N PRO A 72 5.41 -8.85 -12.51
CA PRO A 72 6.71 -8.28 -12.87
C PRO A 72 6.70 -6.74 -12.99
N ASP A 73 5.58 -6.19 -13.44
CA ASP A 73 5.37 -4.76 -13.65
C ASP A 73 4.95 -4.00 -12.37
N VAL A 74 4.75 -4.67 -11.23
CA VAL A 74 4.34 -3.98 -9.98
C VAL A 74 5.40 -2.99 -9.54
N HIS A 75 5.01 -1.73 -9.33
CA HIS A 75 5.89 -0.76 -8.72
C HIS A 75 5.81 -0.87 -7.18
N VAL A 76 6.95 -0.89 -6.50
CA VAL A 76 7.00 -0.95 -5.03
C VAL A 76 7.60 0.36 -4.52
N PHE A 77 6.75 1.20 -3.94
CA PHE A 77 7.19 2.38 -3.19
C PHE A 77 7.76 1.94 -1.83
N HIS A 78 8.70 2.71 -1.31
CA HIS A 78 9.31 2.44 -0.01
C HIS A 78 9.04 3.58 0.96
N VAL A 79 8.53 3.24 2.14
CA VAL A 79 8.37 4.19 3.24
C VAL A 79 9.73 4.78 3.59
N GLN A 80 9.78 6.11 3.77
CA GLN A 80 11.00 6.82 4.16
C GLN A 80 11.59 6.23 5.46
N GLU A 81 12.91 6.07 5.50
CA GLU A 81 13.61 5.66 6.72
C GLU A 81 14.30 6.86 7.37
N VAL A 82 14.08 7.05 8.69
CA VAL A 82 14.76 8.05 9.51
C VAL A 82 15.33 7.36 10.75
N ASN A 83 16.61 7.57 11.04
CA ASN A 83 17.34 6.90 12.14
C ASN A 83 17.23 5.35 12.09
N GLY A 84 17.23 4.77 10.90
CA GLY A 84 17.18 3.32 10.69
C GLY A 84 15.82 2.67 10.99
N LYS A 85 14.75 3.47 11.03
CA LYS A 85 13.37 2.99 11.23
C LYS A 85 12.47 3.61 10.18
N ALA A 86 11.42 2.87 9.81
CA ALA A 86 10.36 3.41 8.97
C ALA A 86 9.73 4.65 9.63
N ASN A 87 9.64 5.74 8.87
CA ASN A 87 9.06 7.01 9.28
C ASN A 87 7.70 7.20 8.58
N LEU A 88 6.64 7.36 9.37
CA LEU A 88 5.26 7.56 8.89
C LEU A 88 4.68 8.92 9.26
N THR A 89 5.49 9.80 9.86
CA THR A 89 5.09 11.16 10.28
C THR A 89 5.36 12.19 9.22
#